data_AF-A0A6A4VEF4-F1
#
_entry.id   AF-A0A6A4VEF4-F1
#
_cell.length_a   1.000
_cell.length_b   1.000
_cell.length_c   1.000
_cell.angle_alpha   90.00
_cell.angle_beta   90.00
_cell.angle_gamma   90.00
#
_symmetry.space_group_name_H-M   'P 1'
#
loop_
_entity.id
_entity.type
_entity.pdbx_description
1 polymer ?
#
loop_
_entity_poly.entity_id
_entity_poly.type
_entity_poly.pdbx_seq_one_letter_code
_entity_poly.pdbx_strand_id
1 'polypeptide(L)'
;MTTGRQCMASTFFLMKQFEDVLLYLSSVKTYFPNDDAFNFNYAQAKAATGAYAEAEETFLLIQSEKVRSDYVYLSWLARCYIMNRKARLAWELYLKMETSAESFSLLQVIANDCYKMGQFYYSAKAFDVLERLDPNPEYWEGKRGACIGLFQMIIANLEPK
;
A
#
# COMPACT_ATOMS: atom_id res chain seq x y z
N MET A 1 11.64 21.71 4.23
CA MET A 1 10.19 21.38 4.37
C MET A 1 9.96 19.87 4.54
N THR A 2 10.81 19.17 5.29
CA THR A 2 10.86 17.70 5.34
C THR A 2 10.57 17.10 6.74
N THR A 3 10.35 17.94 7.75
CA THR A 3 10.15 17.48 9.14
C THR A 3 8.67 17.29 9.50
N GLY A 4 7.76 18.10 8.94
CA GLY A 4 6.33 18.07 9.29
C GLY A 4 5.57 16.82 8.81
N ARG A 5 5.96 16.25 7.67
CA ARG A 5 5.30 15.05 7.10
C ARG A 5 5.68 13.77 7.85
N GLN A 6 6.94 13.66 8.29
CA GLN A 6 7.37 12.56 9.15
C GLN A 6 6.80 12.68 10.56
N CYS A 7 6.70 13.90 11.11
CA CYS A 7 6.01 14.10 12.38
C CYS A 7 4.52 13.72 12.32
N MET A 8 3.80 14.08 11.25
CA MET A 8 2.39 13.67 11.13
C MET A 8 2.23 12.16 11.00
N ALA A 9 3.05 11.48 10.18
CA ALA A 9 3.02 10.02 10.09
C ALA A 9 3.28 9.34 11.44
N SER A 10 4.26 9.84 12.22
CA SER A 10 4.59 9.33 13.56
C SER A 10 3.52 9.63 14.60
N THR A 11 2.93 10.84 14.59
CA THR A 11 1.87 11.24 15.52
C THR A 11 0.58 10.46 15.29
N PHE A 12 0.20 10.20 14.03
CA PHE A 12 -0.99 9.41 13.71
C PHE A 12 -0.83 7.93 14.05
N PHE A 13 0.36 7.36 13.85
CA PHE A 13 0.66 5.97 14.24
C PHE A 13 0.62 5.78 15.77
N LEU A 14 1.02 6.81 16.54
CA LEU A 14 1.02 6.79 18.01
C LEU A 14 -0.37 7.01 18.61
N MET A 15 -1.26 7.75 17.96
CA MET A 15 -2.52 8.15 18.59
C MET A 15 -3.65 7.14 18.44
N LYS A 16 -3.64 6.21 17.48
CA LYS A 16 -4.74 5.23 17.23
C LYS A 16 -6.17 5.82 17.14
N GLN A 17 -6.34 7.14 17.18
CA GLN A 17 -7.62 7.86 17.11
C GLN A 17 -8.03 8.17 15.67
N PHE A 18 -7.88 7.20 14.77
CA PHE A 18 -8.28 7.40 13.37
C PHE A 18 -9.81 7.52 13.22
N GLU A 19 -10.56 6.94 14.14
CA GLU A 19 -12.03 7.03 14.18
C GLU A 19 -12.51 8.45 14.49
N ASP A 20 -11.92 9.11 15.50
CA ASP A 20 -12.26 10.51 15.85
C ASP A 20 -11.88 11.48 14.73
N VAL A 21 -10.71 11.26 14.09
CA VAL A 21 -10.25 12.03 12.94
C VAL A 21 -11.21 11.85 11.75
N LEU A 22 -11.66 10.62 11.48
CA LEU A 22 -12.63 10.38 10.42
C LEU A 22 -13.98 11.04 10.69
N LEU A 23 -14.46 11.02 11.93
CA LEU A 23 -15.70 11.69 12.31
C LEU A 23 -15.62 13.18 11.98
N TYR A 24 -14.52 13.84 12.37
CA TYR A 24 -14.29 15.25 12.03
C TYR A 24 -14.19 15.48 10.53
N LEU A 25 -13.31 14.76 9.82
CA LEU A 25 -13.10 14.95 8.38
C LEU A 25 -14.39 14.69 7.58
N SER A 26 -15.19 13.69 7.97
CA SER A 26 -16.47 13.39 7.31
C SER A 26 -17.45 14.55 7.39
N SER A 27 -17.47 15.29 8.51
CA SER A 27 -18.37 16.44 8.72
C SER A 27 -18.03 17.64 7.84
N VAL A 28 -16.77 17.78 7.42
CA VAL A 28 -16.29 18.90 6.61
C VAL A 28 -16.00 18.52 5.14
N LYS A 29 -16.15 17.24 4.77
CA LYS A 29 -15.82 16.73 3.43
C LYS A 29 -16.47 17.53 2.28
N THR A 30 -17.72 17.93 2.47
CA THR A 30 -18.49 18.67 1.44
C THR A 30 -17.91 20.03 1.10
N TYR A 31 -17.11 20.63 1.99
CA TYR A 31 -16.44 21.92 1.76
C TYR A 31 -15.13 21.79 0.97
N PHE A 32 -14.55 20.58 0.88
CA PHE A 32 -13.22 20.35 0.31
C PHE A 32 -13.17 19.21 -0.74
N PRO A 33 -14.08 19.15 -1.73
CA PRO A 33 -14.15 18.01 -2.66
C PRO A 33 -12.90 17.84 -3.53
N ASN A 34 -12.24 18.96 -3.89
CA ASN A 34 -11.09 18.98 -4.81
C ASN A 34 -9.78 19.37 -4.11
N ASP A 35 -9.74 19.38 -2.78
CA ASP A 35 -8.51 19.70 -2.05
C ASP A 35 -7.67 18.44 -1.88
N ASP A 36 -6.52 18.40 -2.56
CA ASP A 36 -5.62 17.25 -2.55
C ASP A 36 -5.06 16.93 -1.15
N ALA A 37 -4.82 17.95 -0.31
CA ALA A 37 -4.29 17.74 1.03
C ALA A 37 -5.36 17.14 1.95
N PHE A 38 -6.60 17.63 1.85
CA PHE A 38 -7.75 17.06 2.52
C PHE A 38 -8.00 15.61 2.07
N ASN A 39 -8.08 15.38 0.76
CA ASN A 39 -8.31 14.05 0.19
C ASN A 39 -7.22 13.06 0.60
N PHE A 40 -5.96 13.50 0.65
CA PHE A 40 -4.85 12.67 1.11
C PHE A 40 -5.02 12.23 2.57
N ASN A 41 -5.25 13.18 3.48
CA ASN A 41 -5.42 12.89 4.90
C ASN A 41 -6.67 12.03 5.16
N TYR A 42 -7.76 12.31 4.45
CA TYR A 42 -9.01 11.57 4.58
C TYR A 42 -8.87 10.13 4.07
N ALA A 43 -8.20 9.92 2.93
CA ALA A 43 -7.91 8.59 2.40
C ALA A 43 -6.99 7.77 3.33
N GLN A 44 -5.96 8.40 3.91
CA GLN A 44 -5.09 7.75 4.90
C GLN A 44 -5.88 7.31 6.13
N ALA A 45 -6.75 8.17 6.66
CA ALA A 45 -7.57 7.85 7.82
C ALA A 45 -8.53 6.67 7.52
N LYS A 46 -9.13 6.65 6.32
CA LYS A 46 -9.96 5.51 5.86
C LYS A 46 -9.18 4.22 5.73
N ALA A 47 -7.99 4.27 5.14
CA ALA A 47 -7.13 3.10 5.02
C ALA A 47 -6.69 2.57 6.40
N ALA A 48 -6.46 3.46 7.36
CA ALA A 48 -6.08 3.10 8.72
C ALA A 48 -7.20 2.42 9.52
N THR A 49 -8.47 2.72 9.22
CA THR A 49 -9.64 2.05 9.83
C THR A 49 -10.15 0.84 9.06
N GLY A 50 -9.45 0.45 7.98
CA GLY A 50 -9.80 -0.73 7.18
C GLY A 50 -10.83 -0.47 6.07
N ALA A 51 -11.26 0.78 5.88
CA ALA A 51 -12.14 1.18 4.78
C ALA A 51 -11.37 1.34 3.46
N TYR A 52 -10.69 0.28 3.02
CA TYR A 52 -9.75 0.30 1.89
C TYR A 52 -10.39 0.61 0.53
N ALA A 53 -11.65 0.21 0.31
CA ALA A 53 -12.37 0.52 -0.93
C ALA A 53 -12.58 2.03 -1.08
N GLU A 54 -13.11 2.67 -0.04
CA GLU A 54 -13.36 4.11 -0.04
C GLU A 54 -12.05 4.92 0.03
N ALA A 55 -11.01 4.39 0.68
CA ALA A 55 -9.68 5.00 0.69
C ALA A 55 -9.08 5.01 -0.72
N GLU A 56 -9.18 3.90 -1.47
CA GLU A 56 -8.73 3.82 -2.87
C GLU A 56 -9.40 4.90 -3.72
N GLU A 57 -10.73 4.99 -3.67
CA GLU A 57 -11.49 6.00 -4.41
C GLU A 57 -11.04 7.42 -4.06
N THR A 58 -10.84 7.70 -2.78
CA THR A 58 -10.42 9.03 -2.30
C THR A 58 -8.98 9.35 -2.74
N PHE A 59 -8.05 8.40 -2.67
CA PHE A 59 -6.68 8.59 -3.17
C PHE A 59 -6.64 8.87 -4.67
N LEU A 60 -7.57 8.30 -5.45
CA LEU A 60 -7.65 8.52 -6.89
C LEU A 60 -8.24 9.88 -7.27
N LEU A 61 -8.85 10.61 -6.33
CA LEU A 61 -9.28 12.00 -6.55
C LEU A 61 -8.12 12.99 -6.57
N ILE A 62 -6.94 12.61 -6.02
CA ILE A 62 -5.79 13.50 -5.92
C ILE A 62 -5.18 13.75 -7.30
N GLN A 63 -5.03 15.03 -7.66
CA GLN A 63 -4.55 15.44 -8.99
C GLN A 63 -3.08 15.86 -8.99
N SER A 64 -2.58 16.42 -7.89
CA SER A 64 -1.21 16.92 -7.77
C SER A 64 -0.19 15.83 -8.09
N GLU A 65 0.55 16.03 -9.18
CA GLU A 65 1.62 15.12 -9.61
C GLU A 65 2.73 15.01 -8.56
N LYS A 66 2.98 16.09 -7.81
CA LYS A 66 3.93 16.08 -6.69
C LYS A 66 3.49 15.13 -5.58
N VAL A 67 2.20 15.05 -5.30
CA VAL A 67 1.68 14.09 -4.30
C VAL A 67 1.68 12.68 -4.89
N ARG A 68 1.28 12.52 -6.16
CA ARG A 68 1.20 11.21 -6.82
C ARG A 68 2.56 10.54 -7.04
N SER A 69 3.65 11.32 -7.07
CA SER A 69 5.02 10.82 -7.12
C SER A 69 5.65 10.62 -5.74
N ASP A 70 5.02 11.07 -4.67
CA ASP A 70 5.52 10.93 -3.30
C ASP A 70 5.38 9.47 -2.83
N TYR A 71 6.45 8.89 -2.29
CA TYR A 71 6.45 7.52 -1.78
C TYR A 71 5.36 7.25 -0.75
N VAL A 72 5.01 8.24 0.08
CA VAL A 72 3.95 8.06 1.10
C VAL A 72 2.62 7.83 0.40
N TYR A 73 2.29 8.57 -0.65
CA TYR A 73 1.10 8.32 -1.45
C TYR A 73 1.11 6.94 -2.10
N LEU A 74 2.23 6.61 -2.77
CA LEU A 74 2.35 5.35 -3.51
C LEU A 74 2.22 4.13 -2.59
N SER A 75 2.84 4.16 -1.42
CA SER A 75 2.76 3.08 -0.44
C SER A 75 1.36 2.90 0.12
N TRP A 76 0.63 3.97 0.43
CA TRP A 76 -0.76 3.89 0.89
C TRP A 76 -1.71 3.40 -0.21
N LEU A 77 -1.55 3.89 -1.44
CA LEU A 77 -2.37 3.44 -2.56
C LEU A 77 -2.11 1.97 -2.89
N ALA A 78 -0.84 1.53 -2.89
CA ALA A 78 -0.48 0.13 -3.07
C ALA A 78 -1.12 -0.77 -2.00
N ARG A 79 -1.11 -0.35 -0.73
CA ARG A 79 -1.82 -1.06 0.35
C ARG A 79 -3.31 -1.19 0.05
N CYS A 80 -3.97 -0.09 -0.32
CA CYS A 80 -5.40 -0.13 -0.66
C CYS A 80 -5.68 -1.12 -1.80
N TYR A 81 -4.87 -1.10 -2.87
CA TYR A 81 -4.99 -2.07 -3.96
C TYR A 81 -4.83 -3.51 -3.49
N ILE A 82 -3.82 -3.80 -2.66
CA ILE A 82 -3.58 -5.16 -2.17
C ILE A 82 -4.74 -5.62 -1.29
N MET A 83 -5.21 -4.79 -0.36
CA MET A 83 -6.32 -5.13 0.52
C MET A 83 -7.63 -5.33 -0.25
N ASN A 84 -7.82 -4.60 -1.36
CA ASN A 84 -8.95 -4.74 -2.28
C ASN A 84 -8.78 -5.87 -3.31
N ARG A 85 -7.83 -6.81 -3.12
CA ARG A 85 -7.56 -7.94 -4.04
C ARG A 85 -7.11 -7.54 -5.44
N LYS A 86 -6.50 -6.36 -5.59
CA LYS A 86 -6.00 -5.80 -6.85
C LYS A 86 -4.46 -5.71 -6.86
N ALA A 87 -3.75 -6.75 -6.41
CA ALA A 87 -2.28 -6.74 -6.34
C ALA A 87 -1.58 -6.39 -7.66
N ARG A 88 -2.20 -6.67 -8.82
CA ARG A 88 -1.71 -6.23 -10.14
C ARG A 88 -1.48 -4.71 -10.20
N LEU A 89 -2.41 -3.91 -9.69
CA LEU A 89 -2.32 -2.45 -9.72
C LEU A 89 -1.20 -1.95 -8.81
N ALA A 90 -1.02 -2.57 -7.64
CA ALA A 90 0.11 -2.26 -6.76
C ALA A 90 1.46 -2.56 -7.44
N TRP A 91 1.54 -3.67 -8.18
CA TRP A 91 2.72 -4.01 -8.97
C TRP A 91 2.98 -2.97 -10.09
N GLU A 92 1.94 -2.49 -10.76
CA GLU A 92 2.06 -1.44 -11.77
C GLU A 92 2.53 -0.09 -11.21
N LEU A 93 2.21 0.22 -9.95
CA LEU A 93 2.79 1.40 -9.29
C LEU A 93 4.31 1.25 -9.15
N TYR A 94 4.77 0.08 -8.69
CA TYR A 94 6.21 -0.21 -8.58
C TYR A 94 6.93 -0.11 -9.93
N LEU A 95 6.35 -0.67 -11.01
CA LEU A 95 6.96 -0.63 -12.34
C LEU A 95 7.14 0.79 -12.91
N LYS A 96 6.38 1.77 -12.41
CA LYS A 96 6.48 3.17 -12.81
C LYS A 96 7.53 3.95 -12.00
N MET A 97 8.07 3.37 -10.94
CA MET A 97 9.11 4.01 -10.14
C MET A 97 10.49 3.77 -10.75
N GLU A 98 11.34 4.78 -10.64
CA GLU A 98 12.77 4.60 -10.89
C GLU A 98 13.41 3.76 -9.77
N THR A 99 14.52 3.09 -10.08
CA THR A 99 15.26 2.32 -9.09
C THR A 99 15.81 3.25 -7.99
N SER A 100 15.24 3.13 -6.80
CA SER A 100 15.55 3.95 -5.64
C SER A 100 15.28 3.22 -4.33
N ALA A 101 15.72 3.78 -3.20
CA ALA A 101 15.40 3.26 -1.87
C ALA A 101 13.88 3.23 -1.60
N GLU A 102 13.13 4.16 -2.18
CA GLU A 102 11.67 4.21 -2.09
C GLU A 102 11.03 3.06 -2.88
N SER A 103 11.55 2.75 -4.08
CA SER A 103 11.09 1.61 -4.88
C SER A 103 11.33 0.27 -4.16
N PHE A 104 12.45 0.14 -3.46
CA PHE A 104 12.77 -1.03 -2.63
C PHE A 104 11.80 -1.13 -1.44
N SER A 105 11.54 -0.01 -0.77
CA SER A 105 10.57 0.05 0.33
C SER A 105 9.15 -0.31 -0.14
N LEU A 106 8.75 0.12 -1.34
CA LEU A 106 7.46 -0.25 -1.93
C LEU A 106 7.39 -1.75 -2.25
N LEU A 107 8.47 -2.35 -2.75
CA LEU A 107 8.54 -3.80 -2.96
C LEU A 107 8.36 -4.57 -1.66
N GLN A 108 8.95 -4.12 -0.54
CA GLN A 108 8.74 -4.74 0.77
C GLN A 108 7.27 -4.67 1.18
N VAL A 109 6.57 -3.56 0.94
CA VAL A 109 5.12 -3.44 1.20
C VAL A 109 4.35 -4.44 0.34
N ILE A 110 4.61 -4.48 -0.97
CA ILE A 110 3.93 -5.41 -1.89
C ILE A 110 4.17 -6.86 -1.48
N ALA A 111 5.42 -7.24 -1.19
CA ALA A 111 5.79 -8.59 -0.83
C ALA A 111 5.04 -9.05 0.42
N ASN A 112 5.10 -8.26 1.49
CA ASN A 112 4.53 -8.60 2.80
C ASN A 112 3.01 -8.56 2.82
N ASP A 113 2.40 -7.50 2.26
CA ASP A 113 0.95 -7.36 2.33
C ASP A 113 0.25 -8.33 1.36
N CYS A 114 0.85 -8.61 0.19
CA CYS A 114 0.34 -9.68 -0.68
C CYS A 114 0.44 -11.04 0.00
N TYR A 115 1.53 -11.31 0.73
CA TYR A 115 1.70 -12.55 1.48
C TYR A 115 0.58 -12.73 2.51
N LYS A 116 0.37 -11.72 3.35
CA LYS A 116 -0.67 -11.74 4.39
C LYS A 116 -2.07 -11.90 3.82
N MET A 117 -2.34 -11.27 2.68
CA MET A 117 -3.63 -11.41 2.01
C MET A 117 -3.78 -12.76 1.29
N GLY A 118 -2.71 -13.52 1.06
CA GLY A 118 -2.75 -14.75 0.27
C GLY A 118 -2.73 -14.52 -1.24
N GLN A 119 -2.33 -13.33 -1.69
CA GLN A 119 -2.04 -13.02 -3.10
C GLN A 119 -0.62 -13.47 -3.45
N PHE A 120 -0.38 -14.77 -3.30
CA PHE A 120 0.95 -15.35 -3.22
C PHE A 120 1.79 -15.17 -4.48
N TYR A 121 1.18 -15.13 -5.67
CA TYR A 121 1.90 -14.88 -6.92
C TYR A 121 2.66 -13.54 -6.90
N TYR A 122 1.98 -12.45 -6.54
CA TYR A 122 2.60 -11.13 -6.47
C TYR A 122 3.57 -11.01 -5.29
N SER A 123 3.29 -11.72 -4.20
CA SER A 123 4.22 -11.82 -3.07
C SER A 123 5.55 -12.47 -3.47
N ALA A 124 5.49 -13.66 -4.09
CA ALA A 124 6.67 -14.39 -4.57
C ALA A 124 7.46 -13.57 -5.59
N LYS A 125 6.75 -12.91 -6.52
CA LYS A 125 7.36 -12.02 -7.51
C LYS A 125 8.11 -10.85 -6.87
N ALA A 126 7.51 -10.20 -5.86
CA ALA A 126 8.17 -9.10 -5.16
C ALA A 126 9.38 -9.57 -4.35
N PHE A 127 9.27 -10.70 -3.64
CA PHE A 127 10.40 -11.28 -2.91
C PHE A 127 11.55 -11.72 -3.82
N ASP A 128 11.28 -12.25 -5.03
CA ASP A 128 12.32 -12.57 -6.03
C ASP A 128 13.11 -11.31 -6.46
N VAL A 129 12.43 -10.18 -6.63
CA VAL A 129 13.12 -8.93 -6.95
C VAL A 129 13.91 -8.42 -5.75
N LEU A 130 13.34 -8.45 -4.53
CA LEU A 130 14.03 -8.05 -3.30
C LEU A 130 15.31 -8.86 -3.08
N GLU A 131 15.25 -10.19 -3.23
CA GLU A 131 16.40 -11.09 -3.10
C GLU A 131 17.54 -10.74 -4.07
N ARG A 132 17.22 -10.35 -5.30
CA ARG A 132 18.22 -9.96 -6.31
C ARG A 132 18.87 -8.61 -6.00
N LEU A 133 18.11 -7.70 -5.39
CA LEU A 133 18.57 -6.36 -5.02
C LEU A 133 19.38 -6.38 -3.72
N ASP A 134 18.98 -7.20 -2.76
CA ASP A 134 19.60 -7.38 -1.46
C ASP A 134 19.51 -8.86 -1.06
N PRO A 135 20.62 -9.60 -1.04
CA PRO A 135 20.63 -11.05 -0.76
C PRO A 135 20.47 -11.34 0.75
N ASN A 136 19.39 -10.83 1.34
CA ASN A 136 18.98 -11.15 2.70
C ASN A 136 18.24 -12.51 2.73
N PRO A 137 18.64 -13.47 3.60
CA PRO A 137 17.99 -14.77 3.74
C PRO A 137 16.47 -14.70 3.97
N GLU A 138 15.95 -13.65 4.61
CA GLU A 138 14.52 -13.47 4.86
C GLU A 138 13.70 -13.36 3.56
N TYR A 139 14.25 -12.76 2.51
CA TYR A 139 13.53 -12.65 1.22
C TYR A 139 13.46 -13.99 0.50
N TRP A 140 14.52 -14.80 0.59
CA TRP A 140 14.51 -16.16 0.08
C TRP A 140 13.48 -17.03 0.81
N GLU A 141 13.40 -16.90 2.14
CA GLU A 141 12.39 -17.56 2.96
C GLU A 141 10.97 -17.12 2.59
N GLY A 142 10.74 -15.80 2.49
CA GLY A 142 9.45 -15.24 2.08
C GLY A 142 9.01 -15.71 0.69
N LYS A 143 9.93 -15.73 -0.28
CA LYS A 143 9.70 -16.24 -1.64
C LYS A 143 9.28 -17.71 -1.63
N ARG A 144 10.00 -18.57 -0.90
CA ARG A 144 9.63 -20.00 -0.78
C ARG A 144 8.27 -20.18 -0.12
N GLY A 145 8.00 -19.47 0.97
CA GLY A 145 6.71 -19.48 1.63
C GLY A 145 5.57 -19.08 0.67
N ALA A 146 5.79 -18.05 -0.13
CA ALA A 146 4.81 -17.59 -1.11
C ALA A 146 4.59 -18.62 -2.23
N CYS A 147 5.65 -19.26 -2.74
CA CYS A 147 5.51 -20.33 -3.73
C CYS A 147 4.72 -21.52 -3.19
N ILE A 148 4.98 -21.94 -1.94
CA ILE A 148 4.22 -23.02 -1.28
C ILE A 148 2.75 -22.60 -1.11
N GLY A 149 2.50 -21.37 -0.66
CA GLY A 149 1.15 -20.83 -0.52
C GLY A 149 0.39 -20.81 -1.86
N LEU A 150 1.05 -20.39 -2.94
CA LEU A 150 0.47 -20.41 -4.28
C LEU A 150 0.12 -21.84 -4.72
N PHE A 151 1.05 -22.79 -4.53
CA PHE A 151 0.83 -24.19 -4.85
C PHE A 151 -0.36 -24.77 -4.07
N GLN A 152 -0.48 -24.43 -2.78
CA GLN A 152 -1.63 -24.83 -1.97
C GLN A 152 -2.94 -24.26 -2.51
N MET A 153 -2.97 -23.00 -2.95
CA MET A 153 -4.16 -22.39 -3.57
C MET A 153 -4.56 -23.08 -4.88
N ILE A 154 -3.59 -23.48 -5.70
CA ILE A 154 -3.84 -24.23 -6.94
C ILE A 154 -4.42 -25.62 -6.63
N ILE A 155 -3.85 -26.34 -5.65
CA ILE A 155 -4.40 -27.65 -5.22
C ILE A 155 -5.83 -27.49 -4.69
N ALA A 156 -6.12 -26.41 -3.97
CA ALA A 156 -7.44 -26.09 -3.47
C ALA A 156 -8.43 -25.62 -4.57
N ASN A 157 -8.01 -25.52 -5.84
CA ASN A 157 -8.76 -24.96 -6.97
C ASN A 157 -9.25 -23.51 -6.74
N LEU A 158 -8.52 -22.73 -5.93
CA LEU A 158 -8.80 -21.31 -5.70
C LEU A 158 -8.07 -20.40 -6.70
N GLU A 159 -7.05 -20.92 -7.37
CA GLU A 159 -6.31 -20.28 -8.46
C GLU A 159 -6.30 -21.22 -9.68
N PRO A 160 -6.26 -20.70 -10.91
CA PRO A 160 -6.13 -21.52 -12.11
C PRO A 160 -4.79 -22.27 -12.12
N LYS A 161 -4.81 -23.46 -12.72
CA LYS A 161 -3.63 -24.33 -12.91
C LYS A 161 -2.70 -23.79 -13.99
#